data_AF-A0AA38C6Q2-F1
#
_entry.id   AF-A0AA38C6Q2-F1
#
_cell.length_a   1.000
_cell.length_b   1.000
_cell.length_c   1.000
_cell.angle_alpha   90.00
_cell.angle_beta   90.00
_cell.angle_gamma   90.00
#
_symmetry.space_group_name_H-M   'P 1'
#
loop_
_entity.id
_entity.type
_entity.pdbx_description
1 polymer ?
#
loop_
_entity_poly.entity_id
_entity_poly.type
_entity_poly.pdbx_seq_one_letter_code
_entity_poly.pdbx_strand_id
1 'polypeptide(L)' 'SWDNLVMAIGSTSITLKMEDVVGSLLSEEMRRKVSLNAKQVLSVQGRTKERGKYEKKRGHSKNKGRSKSP' A
#
# COMPACT_ATOMS: atom_id res chain seq x y z
N SER A 1 -35.76 -0.69 16.57
CA SER A 1 -35.44 -1.23 15.25
C SER A 1 -34.11 -0.63 14.82
N TRP A 2 -33.19 -1.46 14.33
CA TRP A 2 -31.85 -1.08 13.82
C TRP A 2 -31.76 -1.26 12.32
N ASP A 3 -32.91 -1.33 11.64
CA ASP A 3 -32.98 -1.71 10.23
C ASP A 3 -32.46 -0.58 9.32
N ASN A 4 -32.44 0.66 9.83
CA ASN A 4 -32.00 1.84 9.10
C ASN A 4 -31.08 2.73 9.98
N LEU A 5 -30.02 3.26 9.35
CA LEU A 5 -29.18 4.33 9.87
C LEU A 5 -29.62 5.65 9.24
N VAL A 6 -30.06 6.60 10.07
CA VAL A 6 -30.37 7.97 9.64
C VAL A 6 -29.21 8.89 10.03
N MET A 7 -28.68 9.64 9.07
CA MET A 7 -27.59 10.57 9.28
C MET A 7 -27.91 11.91 8.61
N ALA A 8 -27.62 13.01 9.30
CA ALA A 8 -27.72 14.35 8.74
C ALA A 8 -26.32 14.88 8.42
N ILE A 9 -26.11 15.31 7.17
CA ILE A 9 -24.87 15.94 6.72
C ILE A 9 -25.24 17.34 6.22
N GLY A 10 -24.90 18.35 7.01
CA GLY A 10 -25.31 19.74 6.75
C GLY A 10 -26.83 19.87 6.71
N SER A 11 -27.36 20.35 5.59
CA SER A 11 -28.80 20.51 5.37
C SER A 11 -29.50 19.27 4.79
N THR A 12 -28.77 18.16 4.58
CA THR A 12 -29.31 16.95 3.94
C THR A 12 -29.42 15.81 4.94
N SER A 13 -30.58 15.14 4.96
CA SER A 13 -30.76 13.88 5.68
C SER A 13 -30.65 12.70 4.70
N ILE A 14 -29.95 11.65 5.14
CA ILE A 14 -29.75 10.41 4.39
C ILE A 14 -30.16 9.26 5.30
N THR A 15 -30.93 8.32 4.74
CA THR A 15 -31.30 7.07 5.40
C THR A 15 -30.67 5.92 4.64
N LEU A 16 -29.91 5.09 5.33
CA LEU A 16 -29.24 3.91 4.78
C LEU A 16 -29.81 2.67 5.44
N LYS A 17 -29.96 1.57 4.68
CA LYS A 17 -30.28 0.28 5.28
C LYS A 17 -29.07 -0.24 6.04
N MET A 18 -29.29 -0.79 7.22
CA MET A 18 -28.19 -1.23 8.07
C MET A 18 -27.41 -2.41 7.46
N GLU A 19 -28.09 -3.29 6.71
CA GLU A 19 -27.45 -4.39 5.97
C GLU A 19 -26.38 -3.88 5.00
N ASP A 20 -26.69 -2.82 4.24
CA ASP A 20 -25.76 -2.23 3.27
C ASP A 20 -24.57 -1.55 3.96
N VAL A 21 -24.80 -0.89 5.09
CA VAL A 21 -23.75 -0.26 5.91
C VAL A 21 -22.78 -1.31 6.45
N VAL A 22 -23.30 -2.42 6.99
CA VAL A 22 -22.47 -3.50 7.52
C VAL A 22 -21.66 -4.17 6.41
N GLY A 23 -22.30 -4.48 5.27
CA GLY A 23 -21.61 -5.06 4.11
C GLY A 23 -20.48 -4.18 3.59
N SER A 24 -20.73 -2.86 3.50
CA SER A 24 -19.74 -1.87 3.10
C SER A 24 -18.58 -1.78 4.10
N LEU A 25 -18.86 -1.79 5.41
CA LEU A 25 -17.85 -1.71 6.45
C LEU A 25 -16.92 -2.94 6.44
N LEU A 26 -17.48 -4.14 6.31
CA LEU A 26 -16.70 -5.39 6.25
C LEU A 26 -15.83 -5.45 4.99
N SER A 27 -16.37 -5.05 3.85
CA SER A 27 -15.63 -4.99 2.58
C SER A 27 -14.46 -4.01 2.67
N GLU A 28 -14.69 -2.85 3.27
CA GLU A 28 -13.66 -1.84 3.49
C GLU A 28 -12.58 -2.31 4.49
N GLU A 29 -12.97 -3.01 5.54
CA GLU A 29 -12.03 -3.64 6.48
C GLU A 29 -11.16 -4.69 5.78
N MET A 30 -11.75 -5.56 4.94
CA MET A 30 -10.99 -6.53 4.14
C MET A 30 -10.01 -5.83 3.18
N ARG A 31 -10.43 -4.75 2.51
CA ARG A 31 -9.57 -3.95 1.64
C ARG A 31 -8.38 -3.36 2.39
N ARG A 32 -8.59 -2.85 3.61
CA ARG A 32 -7.52 -2.34 4.48
C ARG A 32 -6.55 -3.44 4.88
N LYS A 33 -7.03 -4.62 5.26
CA LYS A 33 -6.17 -5.77 5.60
C LYS A 33 -5.31 -6.19 4.40
N VAL A 34 -5.88 -6.26 3.20
CA VAL A 34 -5.13 -6.58 1.97
C VAL A 34 -4.07 -5.51 1.68
N SER A 35 -4.41 -4.23 1.84
CA SER A 35 -3.45 -3.12 1.64
C SER A 35 -2.31 -3.14 2.68
N LEU A 36 -2.60 -3.44 3.94
CA LEU A 36 -1.59 -3.57 4.99
C LEU A 36 -0.67 -4.77 4.73
N ASN A 37 -1.23 -5.90 4.30
CA ASN A 37 -0.42 -7.07 3.91
C ASN A 37 0.44 -6.78 2.69
N ALA A 38 -0.07 -6.10 1.66
CA ALA A 38 0.71 -5.71 0.49
C ALA A 38 1.85 -4.74 0.87
N LYS A 39 1.62 -3.77 1.76
CA LYS A 39 2.67 -2.88 2.27
C LYS A 39 3.71 -3.62 3.11
N GLN A 40 3.29 -4.59 3.93
CA GLN A 40 4.24 -5.44 4.67
C GLN A 40 5.07 -6.31 3.73
N VAL A 41 4.47 -6.97 2.74
CA VAL A 41 5.19 -7.78 1.74
C VAL A 41 6.20 -6.93 0.97
N LEU A 42 5.83 -5.73 0.52
CA LEU A 42 6.77 -4.80 -0.12
C LEU A 42 7.89 -4.31 0.82
N SER A 43 7.62 -4.18 2.13
CA SER A 43 8.64 -3.82 3.12
C SER A 43 9.61 -4.96 3.45
N VAL A 44 9.18 -6.21 3.28
CA VAL A 44 10.02 -7.43 3.42
C VAL A 44 10.83 -7.68 2.15
N GLN A 45 10.23 -7.46 0.97
CA GLN A 45 10.88 -7.62 -0.33
C GLN A 45 11.89 -6.49 -0.67
N GLY A 46 11.95 -5.42 0.14
CA GLY A 46 12.97 -4.37 0.06
C GLY A 46 14.18 -4.58 0.98
N ARG A 47 14.24 -5.68 1.73
CA ARG A 47 15.22 -5.88 2.82
C ARG A 47 16.25 -7.00 2.61
N THR A 48 16.55 -7.40 1.37
CA THR A 48 17.87 -8.00 1.09
C THR A 48 18.94 -6.91 0.98
N LYS A 49 19.16 -6.18 2.08
CA LYS A 49 20.42 -5.50 2.33
C LYS A 49 21.45 -6.56 2.70
N GLU A 50 22.00 -7.26 1.71
CA GLU A 50 23.26 -7.95 1.90
C GLU A 50 24.39 -6.90 1.84
N ARG A 51 24.48 -6.08 2.89
CA ARG A 51 25.68 -5.30 3.21
C ARG A 51 26.60 -6.20 4.04
N GLY A 52 27.10 -7.26 3.43
CA GLY A 52 28.17 -8.10 3.97
C GLY A 52 29.51 -7.65 3.40
N LYS A 53 30.28 -6.88 4.17
CA LYS A 53 31.69 -6.58 3.88
C LYS A 53 32.48 -7.89 3.95
N TYR A 54 33.12 -8.36 2.87
CA TYR A 54 34.44 -9.04 2.93
C TYR A 54 35.21 -8.92 1.59
N GLU A 55 36.32 -8.21 1.69
CA GLU A 55 37.63 -8.36 1.03
C GLU A 55 37.82 -8.47 -0.50
N LYS A 56 38.57 -7.47 -1.01
CA LYS A 56 39.66 -7.51 -2.00
C LYS A 56 39.55 -8.55 -3.14
N LYS A 57 39.47 -8.07 -4.40
CA LYS A 57 40.60 -8.02 -5.36
C LYS A 57 40.27 -7.12 -6.56
N ARG A 58 41.24 -6.25 -6.89
CA ARG A 58 41.64 -5.76 -8.22
C ARG A 58 40.54 -5.42 -9.24
N GLY A 59 40.47 -4.15 -9.63
CA GLY A 59 39.82 -3.79 -10.90
C GLY A 59 39.44 -2.33 -11.02
N HIS A 60 40.41 -1.48 -11.30
CA HIS A 60 40.16 -0.13 -11.80
C HIS A 60 39.49 -0.23 -13.19
N SER A 61 38.22 0.18 -13.33
CA SER A 61 37.80 0.92 -14.52
C SER A 61 36.60 1.81 -14.17
N LYS A 62 36.82 3.13 -14.19
CA LYS A 62 35.74 4.10 -14.24
C LYS A 62 35.27 4.12 -15.69
N ASN A 63 34.19 3.42 -16.03
CA ASN A 63 33.60 3.61 -17.35
C ASN A 63 32.82 4.93 -17.37
N LYS A 64 33.43 5.86 -18.10
CA LYS A 64 33.06 7.24 -18.39
C LYS A 64 31.83 7.24 -19.31
N GLY A 65 30.93 8.18 -19.08
CA GLY A 65 29.59 8.17 -19.62
C GLY A 65 29.44 8.44 -21.12
N ARG A 66 28.18 8.29 -21.54
CA ARG A 66 27.51 8.92 -22.69
C ARG A 66 28.13 8.69 -24.07
N SER A 67 27.70 7.61 -24.73
CA SER A 67 27.53 7.64 -26.18
C SER A 67 26.18 8.30 -26.48
N LYS A 68 26.17 9.57 -26.88
CA LYS A 68 25.07 10.12 -27.68
C LYS A 68 25.46 9.90 -29.14
N SER A 69 24.72 9.07 -29.86
CA SER A 69 24.81 9.00 -31.33
C SER A 69 23.87 10.04 -31.95
N PRO A 70 24.28 10.75 -33.01
CA PRO A 70 23.38 11.37 -33.97
C PRO A 70 22.53 10.34 -34.71
#